data_AF-A0A1M3PQZ1-F1
#
_entry.id   AF-A0A1M3PQZ1-F1
#
_cell.length_a   1.000
_cell.length_b   1.000
_cell.length_c   1.000
_cell.angle_alpha   90.00
_cell.angle_beta   90.00
_cell.angle_gamma   90.00
#
_symmetry.space_group_name_H-M   'P 1'
#
loop_
_entity.id
_entity.type
_entity.pdbx_description
1 polymer ?
#
loop_
_entity_poly.entity_id
_entity_poly.type
_entity_poly.pdbx_seq_one_letter_code
_entity_poly.pdbx_strand_id
1 'polypeptide(L)'
;MPMVTVSISPLQAAGIRAAVDTGTYASSSEVVREALRMWDAARKRGDICDVPHAANDGGEAAKNSRCVADMFADYEAERHSSN
;
A
#
# COMPACT_ATOMS: atom_id res chain seq x y z
N MET A 1 16.84 22.12 -10.18
CA MET A 1 16.19 20.88 -9.69
C MET A 1 17.20 20.17 -8.81
N PRO A 2 16.87 19.78 -7.56
CA PRO A 2 17.80 19.02 -6.72
C PRO A 2 18.10 17.66 -7.34
N MET A 3 19.32 17.16 -7.15
CA MET A 3 19.77 15.85 -7.59
C MET A 3 19.76 14.85 -6.43
N VAL A 4 19.37 13.61 -6.72
CA VAL A 4 19.23 12.55 -5.72
C VAL A 4 19.87 11.28 -6.26
N THR A 5 20.64 10.60 -5.42
CA THR A 5 21.19 9.27 -5.71
C THR A 5 20.31 8.22 -5.04
N VAL A 6 19.88 7.21 -5.81
CA VAL A 6 19.03 6.12 -5.33
C VAL A 6 19.61 4.79 -5.74
N SER A 7 19.42 3.77 -4.90
CA SER A 7 19.72 2.38 -5.23
C SER A 7 18.45 1.70 -5.75
N ILE A 8 18.57 0.98 -6.85
CA ILE A 8 17.48 0.23 -7.48
C ILE A 8 17.96 -1.18 -7.83
N SER A 9 17.03 -2.12 -8.00
CA SER A 9 17.40 -3.48 -8.39
C SER A 9 18.05 -3.50 -9.78
N PRO A 10 18.96 -4.46 -10.05
CA PRO A 10 19.57 -4.62 -11.37
C PRO A 10 18.53 -4.80 -12.49
N LEU A 11 17.42 -5.48 -12.18
CA LEU A 11 16.31 -5.70 -13.11
C LEU A 11 15.62 -4.39 -13.49
N GLN A 12 15.29 -3.54 -12.52
CA GLN A 12 14.70 -2.22 -12.77
C GLN A 12 15.65 -1.33 -13.57
N ALA A 13 16.95 -1.36 -13.24
CA ALA A 13 17.95 -0.61 -14.00
C ALA A 13 18.01 -1.04 -15.47
N ALA A 14 17.87 -2.34 -15.75
CA ALA A 14 17.79 -2.85 -17.11
C ALA A 14 16.53 -2.38 -17.84
N GLY A 15 15.38 -2.39 -17.16
CA GLY A 15 14.12 -1.86 -17.71
C GLY A 15 14.21 -0.37 -18.06
N ILE A 16 14.83 0.43 -17.19
CA ILE A 16 15.05 1.87 -17.44
C ILE A 16 15.94 2.07 -18.66
N ARG A 17 17.05 1.33 -18.78
CA ARG A 17 17.95 1.42 -19.94
C ARG A 17 17.22 1.09 -21.24
N ALA A 18 16.48 -0.01 -21.29
CA ALA A 18 15.71 -0.39 -22.48
C ALA A 18 14.68 0.68 -22.88
N ALA A 19 14.03 1.34 -21.92
CA ALA A 19 13.06 2.40 -22.19
C ALA A 19 13.71 3.65 -22.83
N VAL A 20 14.98 3.91 -22.51
CA VAL A 20 15.77 4.97 -23.14
C VAL A 20 16.31 4.52 -24.51
N ASP A 21 16.83 3.29 -24.61
CA ASP A 21 17.41 2.75 -25.84
C ASP A 21 16.36 2.62 -26.97
N THR A 22 15.11 2.34 -26.60
CA THR A 22 13.97 2.33 -27.55
C THR A 22 13.51 3.73 -27.98
N GLY A 23 14.03 4.79 -27.36
CA GLY A 23 13.62 6.17 -27.61
C GLY A 23 12.27 6.54 -26.99
N THR A 24 11.67 5.68 -26.16
CA THR A 24 10.42 5.99 -25.47
C THR A 24 10.60 7.12 -24.46
N TYR A 25 11.79 7.21 -23.86
CA TYR A 25 12.19 8.30 -22.96
C TYR A 25 13.54 8.86 -23.37
N ALA A 26 13.76 10.16 -23.16
CA ALA A 26 15.02 10.81 -23.52
C ALA A 26 16.14 10.57 -22.48
N SER A 27 15.77 10.17 -21.25
CA SER A 27 16.74 9.97 -20.17
C SER A 27 16.19 9.06 -19.08
N SER A 28 17.08 8.33 -18.39
CA SER A 28 16.76 7.57 -17.18
C SER A 28 16.07 8.42 -16.12
N SER A 29 16.49 9.68 -15.96
CA SER A 29 15.88 10.61 -14.98
C SER A 29 14.44 10.97 -15.34
N GLU A 30 14.07 10.89 -16.62
CA GLU A 30 12.69 11.11 -17.07
C GLU A 30 11.80 9.92 -16.74
N VAL A 31 12.28 8.70 -16.99
CA VAL A 31 11.61 7.46 -16.60
C VAL A 31 11.28 7.47 -15.10
N VAL A 32 12.27 7.84 -14.27
CA VAL A 32 12.10 7.89 -12.81
C VAL A 32 11.10 8.97 -12.40
N ARG A 33 11.14 10.15 -13.02
CA ARG A 33 10.17 11.22 -12.73
C ARG A 33 8.75 10.81 -13.06
N GLU A 34 8.53 10.15 -14.20
CA GLU A 34 7.19 9.68 -14.57
C GLU A 34 6.70 8.56 -13.65
N ALA A 35 7.57 7.61 -13.29
CA ALA A 35 7.22 6.56 -12.33
C ALA A 35 6.79 7.14 -10.97
N LEU A 36 7.51 8.16 -10.46
CA LEU A 36 7.15 8.84 -9.22
C LEU A 36 5.83 9.63 -9.35
N ARG A 37 5.57 10.25 -10.50
CA ARG A 37 4.30 10.94 -10.78
C ARG A 37 3.12 9.96 -10.78
N MET A 38 3.27 8.80 -11.41
CA MET A 38 2.25 7.74 -11.43
C MET A 38 2.00 7.18 -10.04
N TRP A 39 3.05 6.96 -9.25
CA TRP A 39 2.95 6.50 -7.87
C TRP A 39 2.22 7.50 -6.96
N ASP A 40 2.53 8.79 -7.07
CA ASP A 40 1.82 9.85 -6.35
C ASP A 40 0.33 9.93 -6.75
N ALA A 41 0.04 9.80 -8.05
CA ALA A 41 -1.34 9.78 -8.54
C ALA A 41 -2.12 8.56 -8.01
N ALA A 42 -1.50 7.38 -7.95
CA ALA A 42 -2.12 6.17 -7.41
C ALA A 42 -2.43 6.29 -5.92
N ARG A 43 -1.54 6.92 -5.13
CA ARG A 43 -1.84 7.25 -3.72
C ARG A 43 -3.03 8.17 -3.56
N LYS A 44 -3.07 9.26 -4.35
CA LYS A 44 -4.17 10.24 -4.29
C LYS A 44 -5.52 9.63 -4.64
N ARG A 45 -5.54 8.57 -5.46
CA ARG A 45 -6.74 7.81 -5.80
C ARG A 45 -7.17 6.82 -4.72
N GLY A 46 -6.31 6.53 -3.74
CA GLY A 46 -6.55 5.49 -2.75
C GLY A 46 -6.28 4.07 -3.25
N ASP A 47 -5.69 3.92 -4.45
CA ASP A 47 -5.34 2.61 -5.03
C ASP A 47 -4.21 1.93 -4.23
N ILE A 48 -3.44 2.74 -3.50
CA ILE A 48 -2.39 2.30 -2.62
C ILE A 48 -2.82 2.69 -1.20
N CYS A 49 -3.18 1.70 -0.38
CA CYS A 49 -3.48 1.97 1.03
C CYS A 49 -2.20 2.47 1.72
N ASP A 50 -2.18 3.73 2.14
CA ASP A 50 -1.19 4.20 3.09
C ASP A 50 -1.48 3.50 4.44
N VAL A 51 -0.79 2.38 4.67
CA VAL A 51 -0.85 1.59 5.91
C VAL A 51 -0.76 2.45 7.19
N PRO A 52 -0.01 3.59 7.25
CA PRO A 52 0.00 4.42 8.45
C PRO A 52 -1.32 5.13 8.77
N HIS A 53 -2.20 5.38 7.79
CA HIS A 53 -3.46 6.09 8.03
C HIS A 53 -4.56 5.12 8.49
N ALA A 54 -4.59 3.89 7.96
CA ALA A 54 -5.54 2.86 8.37
C ALA A 54 -5.33 2.40 9.83
N ALA A 55 -4.11 2.52 10.37
CA ALA A 55 -3.82 2.23 11.77
C ALA A 55 -4.13 3.39 12.73
N ASN A 56 -4.33 4.61 12.21
CA ASN A 56 -4.63 5.80 13.03
C ASN A 56 -6.11 6.20 13.03
N ASP A 57 -6.95 5.60 12.18
CA ASP A 57 -8.40 5.78 12.23
C ASP A 57 -9.03 4.90 13.33
N GLY A 58 -8.53 5.07 14.55
CA GLY A 58 -9.10 4.50 15.78
C GLY A 58 -10.37 5.23 16.24
N GLY A 59 -11.13 5.83 15.32
CA GLY A 59 -12.21 6.77 15.62
C GLY A 59 -13.59 6.14 15.85
N GLU A 60 -13.99 5.12 15.08
CA GLU A 60 -15.39 4.63 15.17
C GLU A 60 -15.59 3.10 15.08
N ALA A 61 -14.52 2.30 14.96
CA ALA A 61 -14.63 0.83 15.07
C ALA A 61 -14.53 0.30 16.53
N ALA A 62 -14.35 1.17 17.52
CA ALA A 62 -14.19 0.77 18.93
C ALA A 62 -15.49 0.30 19.60
N LYS A 63 -16.66 0.45 18.95
CA LYS A 63 -17.93 -0.08 19.51
C LYS A 63 -18.17 -1.56 19.20
N ASN A 64 -17.35 -2.19 18.35
CA ASN A 64 -17.55 -3.60 18.00
C ASN A 64 -16.29 -4.46 18.07
N SER A 65 -15.23 -4.00 18.75
CA SER A 65 -14.10 -4.85 19.11
C SER A 65 -14.47 -5.77 20.28
N ARG A 66 -15.50 -6.61 20.12
CA ARG A 66 -15.60 -7.80 20.96
C ARG A 66 -14.40 -8.67 20.63
N CYS A 67 -13.69 -9.13 21.65
CA CYS A 67 -12.59 -10.04 21.39
C CYS A 67 -13.18 -11.38 20.92
N VAL A 68 -12.40 -12.15 20.16
CA VAL A 68 -12.84 -13.46 19.65
C VAL A 68 -13.26 -14.39 20.80
N ALA A 69 -12.66 -14.25 21.99
CA ALA A 69 -13.05 -15.03 23.16
C ALA A 69 -14.47 -14.71 23.65
N ASP A 70 -14.92 -13.45 23.58
CA ASP A 70 -16.29 -13.07 23.95
C ASP A 70 -17.31 -13.65 22.96
N MET A 71 -17.00 -13.64 21.66
CA MET A 71 -17.85 -14.30 20.65
C MET A 71 -17.95 -15.81 20.86
N PHE A 72 -16.86 -16.45 21.28
CA PHE A 72 -16.88 -17.89 21.59
C PHE A 72 -17.72 -18.18 22.84
N ALA A 73 -17.59 -17.36 23.89
CA ALA A 73 -18.37 -17.52 25.12
C ALA A 73 -19.88 -17.37 24.86
N ASP A 74 -20.29 -16.38 24.05
CA ASP A 74 -21.68 -16.18 23.65
C ASP A 74 -22.22 -17.42 22.90
N TYR A 75 -21.45 -17.94 21.94
CA TYR A 75 -21.82 -19.12 21.14
C TYR A 75 -21.96 -20.41 21.98
N GLU A 76 -21.06 -20.64 22.95
CA GLU A 76 -21.14 -21.80 23.84
C GLU A 76 -22.32 -21.68 24.81
N ALA A 77 -22.60 -20.49 25.33
CA ALA A 77 -23.75 -20.24 26.20
C ALA A 77 -25.08 -20.52 25.48
N GLU A 78 -25.19 -20.15 24.20
CA GLU A 78 -26.37 -20.41 23.38
C GLU A 78 -26.58 -21.91 23.13
N ARG A 79 -25.51 -22.70 22.96
CA ARG A 79 -25.62 -24.17 22.84
C ARG A 79 -26.03 -24.86 24.14
N HIS A 80 -25.56 -24.36 25.28
CA HIS A 80 -25.88 -24.95 26.59
C HIS A 80 -27.28 -24.60 27.08
N SER A 81 -27.89 -23.50 26.61
CA SER A 81 -29.28 -23.12 26.92
C SER A 81 -30.33 -23.95 26.16
N SER A 82 -29.95 -24.56 25.03
CA SER A 82 -30.85 -25.30 24.15
C SER A 82 -30.93 -26.82 24.44
N ASN A 83 -30.43 -27.27 25.59
CA ASN A 83 -30.47 -28.67 26.05
C ASN A 83 -30.98 -28.76 27.50
#